data_AF-A0A8T3U8Z6-F1
#
_entry.id   AF-A0A8T3U8Z6-F1
#
_cell.length_a   1.000
_cell.length_b   1.000
_cell.length_c   1.000
_cell.angle_alpha   90.00
_cell.angle_beta   90.00
_cell.angle_gamma   90.00
#
_symmetry.space_group_name_H-M   'P 1'
#
loop_
_entity.id
_entity.type
_entity.pdbx_description
1 polymer ?
#
loop_
_entity_poly.entity_id
_entity_poly.type
_entity_poly.pdbx_seq_one_letter_code
_entity_poly.pdbx_strand_id
1 'polypeptide(L)'
;MEGILITVALLLFTIIIAIVSYMVYNIKMAGMEVNDFWDFIKSTEKLKKLYAFSKIYENLDVQEQIIFIKEAEQVFSAFEKVPTKLWEDEYQKYMKVLNRYQKEKLKYWKLNEKINKQKSAAGSINVKFNVFLTLFIVLTIVINVIKNVRIIDLITKIGEII
;
A
#
# COMPACT_ATOMS: atom_id res chain seq x y z
N MET A 1 -11.50 -49.00 -38.98
CA MET A 1 -11.04 -47.60 -38.84
C MET A 1 -11.20 -47.10 -37.40
N GLU A 2 -12.30 -47.42 -36.71
CA GLU A 2 -12.55 -46.99 -35.32
C GLU A 2 -11.53 -47.50 -34.29
N GLY A 3 -11.13 -48.79 -34.34
CA GLY A 3 -10.14 -49.34 -33.41
C GLY A 3 -8.76 -48.66 -33.49
N ILE A 4 -8.32 -48.27 -34.70
CA ILE A 4 -7.05 -47.56 -34.91
C ILE A 4 -7.13 -46.15 -34.30
N LEU A 5 -8.26 -45.45 -34.49
CA LEU A 5 -8.49 -44.12 -33.89
C LEU A 5 -8.45 -44.18 -32.36
N ILE A 6 -9.06 -45.20 -31.75
CA ILE A 6 -9.05 -45.41 -30.30
C ILE A 6 -7.63 -45.69 -29.80
N THR A 7 -6.87 -46.56 -30.48
CA THR A 7 -5.48 -46.85 -30.10
C THR A 7 -4.59 -45.60 -30.19
N VAL A 8 -4.71 -44.81 -31.26
CA VAL A 8 -3.95 -43.56 -31.41
C VAL A 8 -4.33 -42.55 -30.33
N ALA A 9 -5.62 -42.40 -30.02
CA ALA A 9 -6.07 -41.51 -28.96
C ALA A 9 -5.51 -41.90 -27.58
N LEU A 10 -5.52 -43.18 -27.23
CA LEU A 10 -4.96 -43.69 -25.97
C LEU A 10 -3.45 -43.48 -25.90
N LEU A 11 -2.72 -43.73 -27.01
CA LEU A 11 -1.29 -43.53 -27.08
C LEU A 11 -0.91 -42.05 -26.87
N LEU A 12 -1.64 -41.12 -27.51
CA LEU A 12 -1.45 -39.69 -27.30
C LEU A 12 -1.75 -39.28 -25.85
N PHE A 13 -2.81 -39.84 -25.26
CA PHE A 13 -3.16 -39.59 -23.86
C PHE A 13 -2.05 -40.04 -22.90
N THR A 14 -1.49 -41.23 -23.10
CA THR A 14 -0.36 -41.74 -22.30
C THR A 14 0.89 -40.86 -22.45
N ILE A 15 1.18 -40.38 -23.67
CA ILE A 15 2.30 -39.45 -23.91
C ILE A 15 2.09 -38.15 -23.13
N ILE A 16 0.88 -37.57 -23.15
CA ILE A 16 0.58 -36.35 -22.41
C ILE A 16 0.81 -36.54 -20.90
N ILE A 17 0.32 -37.65 -20.34
CA ILE A 17 0.54 -37.96 -18.92
C ILE A 17 2.03 -38.09 -18.61
N ALA A 18 2.78 -38.84 -19.43
CA ALA A 18 4.21 -39.04 -19.23
C ALA A 18 4.98 -37.71 -19.23
N ILE A 19 4.65 -36.79 -20.15
CA ILE A 19 5.26 -35.46 -20.22
C ILE A 19 4.95 -34.65 -18.95
N VAL A 20 3.69 -34.63 -18.49
CA VAL A 20 3.30 -33.92 -17.26
C VAL A 20 4.01 -34.48 -16.04
N SER A 21 4.07 -35.82 -15.89
CA SER A 21 4.78 -36.47 -14.80
C SER A 21 6.28 -36.13 -14.82
N TYR A 22 6.91 -36.12 -16.00
CA TYR A 22 8.30 -35.75 -16.16
C TYR A 22 8.57 -34.28 -15.78
N MET A 23 7.69 -33.36 -16.18
CA MET A 23 7.80 -31.95 -15.79
C MET A 23 7.71 -31.78 -14.26
N VAL A 24 6.72 -32.41 -13.61
CA VAL A 24 6.55 -32.36 -12.16
C VAL A 24 7.78 -32.91 -11.44
N TYR A 25 8.35 -34.02 -11.94
CA TYR A 25 9.57 -34.58 -11.39
C TYR A 25 10.74 -33.59 -11.48
N ASN A 26 10.97 -32.98 -12.65
CA ASN A 26 12.05 -32.02 -12.84
C ASN A 26 11.92 -30.78 -11.96
N ILE A 27 10.70 -30.23 -11.80
CA ILE A 27 10.46 -29.07 -10.92
C ILE A 27 10.83 -29.41 -9.48
N LYS A 28 10.40 -30.59 -8.99
CA LYS A 28 10.72 -31.05 -7.63
C LYS A 28 12.21 -31.34 -7.46
N MET A 29 12.85 -31.95 -8.45
CA MET A 29 14.30 -32.21 -8.44
C MET A 29 15.13 -30.92 -8.44
N ALA A 30 14.61 -29.84 -9.00
CA ALA A 30 15.21 -28.51 -8.93
C ALA A 30 14.97 -27.81 -7.57
N GLY A 31 14.33 -28.48 -6.60
CA GLY A 31 14.06 -27.94 -5.27
C GLY A 31 12.91 -26.95 -5.20
N MET A 32 12.02 -26.95 -6.19
CA MET A 32 10.87 -26.04 -6.25
C MET A 32 9.55 -26.78 -6.05
N GLU A 33 8.55 -26.06 -5.53
CA GLU A 33 7.17 -26.52 -5.59
C GLU A 33 6.56 -26.27 -6.98
N VAL A 34 5.68 -27.18 -7.41
CA VAL A 34 4.96 -27.03 -8.70
C VAL A 34 4.09 -25.78 -8.72
N ASN A 35 3.50 -25.43 -7.58
CA ASN A 35 2.67 -24.24 -7.43
C ASN A 35 3.52 -22.97 -7.56
N ASP A 36 4.70 -22.93 -6.94
CA ASP A 36 5.62 -21.79 -7.04
C ASP A 36 6.12 -21.59 -8.47
N PHE A 37 6.44 -22.68 -9.18
CA PHE A 37 6.78 -22.61 -10.60
C PHE A 37 5.62 -22.06 -11.44
N TRP A 38 4.38 -22.49 -11.18
CA TRP A 38 3.20 -21.99 -11.87
C TRP A 38 2.94 -20.50 -11.60
N ASP A 39 3.10 -20.06 -10.36
CA ASP A 39 2.97 -18.66 -9.97
C ASP A 39 4.08 -17.79 -10.57
N PHE A 40 5.30 -18.32 -10.67
CA PHE A 40 6.39 -17.70 -11.43
C PHE A 40 6.01 -17.49 -12.90
N ILE A 41 5.53 -18.53 -13.58
CA ILE A 41 5.11 -18.44 -14.99
C ILE A 41 4.06 -17.33 -15.19
N LYS A 42 3.02 -17.28 -14.34
CA LYS A 42 2.02 -16.19 -14.38
C LYS A 42 2.65 -14.82 -14.13
N SER A 43 3.59 -14.74 -13.18
CA SER A 43 4.25 -13.50 -12.80
C SER A 43 5.19 -12.96 -13.89
N THR A 44 5.68 -13.81 -14.81
CA THR A 44 6.48 -13.33 -15.96
C THR A 44 5.69 -12.37 -16.86
N GLU A 45 4.40 -12.61 -17.07
CA GLU A 45 3.54 -11.71 -17.86
C GLU A 45 3.32 -10.39 -17.13
N LYS A 46 3.07 -10.45 -15.81
CA LYS A 46 2.96 -9.26 -14.96
C LYS A 46 4.25 -8.45 -14.96
N LEU A 47 5.42 -9.10 -14.90
CA LEU A 47 6.72 -8.43 -14.97
C LEU A 47 6.86 -7.65 -16.29
N LYS A 48 6.46 -8.24 -17.43
CA LYS A 48 6.49 -7.56 -18.73
C LYS A 48 5.60 -6.32 -18.74
N LYS A 49 4.39 -6.40 -18.17
CA LYS A 49 3.46 -5.26 -18.05
C LYS A 49 4.04 -4.16 -17.15
N LEU A 50 4.54 -4.53 -15.96
CA LEU A 50 5.18 -3.58 -15.03
C LEU A 50 6.43 -2.93 -15.63
N TYR A 51 7.20 -3.68 -16.43
CA TYR A 51 8.37 -3.14 -17.12
C TYR A 51 7.99 -2.12 -18.19
N ALA A 52 6.98 -2.42 -19.02
CA ALA A 52 6.45 -1.48 -20.01
C ALA A 52 5.90 -0.22 -19.32
N PHE A 53 5.13 -0.41 -18.25
CA PHE A 53 4.60 0.67 -17.42
C PHE A 53 5.71 1.55 -16.83
N SER A 54 6.77 0.94 -16.29
CA SER A 54 7.94 1.64 -15.74
C SER A 54 8.75 2.42 -16.79
N LYS A 55 8.55 2.15 -18.08
CA LYS A 55 9.17 2.91 -19.18
C LYS A 55 8.31 4.09 -19.63
N ILE A 56 6.99 3.94 -19.63
CA ILE A 56 6.05 4.89 -20.23
C ILE A 56 5.64 5.97 -19.23
N TYR A 57 5.38 5.60 -17.98
CA TYR A 57 4.81 6.50 -16.98
C TYR A 57 5.90 7.10 -16.10
N GLU A 58 6.17 8.38 -16.29
CA GLU A 58 7.19 9.10 -15.51
C GLU A 58 6.76 9.28 -14.06
N ASN A 59 5.50 9.67 -13.84
CA ASN A 59 4.87 9.92 -12.55
C ASN A 59 3.60 9.10 -12.39
N LEU A 60 3.29 8.72 -11.15
CA LEU A 60 2.12 7.93 -10.78
C LEU A 60 1.27 8.74 -9.83
N ASP A 61 -0.04 8.69 -10.02
CA ASP A 61 -0.97 9.09 -8.96
C ASP A 61 -0.85 8.15 -7.74
N VAL A 62 -1.34 8.58 -6.58
CA VAL A 62 -1.33 7.81 -5.34
C VAL A 62 -2.00 6.44 -5.53
N GLN A 63 -3.12 6.35 -6.25
CA GLN A 63 -3.79 5.07 -6.46
C GLN A 63 -2.97 4.15 -7.37
N GLU A 64 -2.46 4.68 -8.48
CA GLU A 64 -1.61 3.95 -9.42
C GLU A 64 -0.32 3.47 -8.76
N GLN A 65 0.25 4.29 -7.87
CA GLN A 65 1.42 3.96 -7.06
C GLN A 65 1.13 2.76 -6.15
N ILE A 66 0.00 2.74 -5.44
CA ILE A 66 -0.37 1.61 -4.57
C ILE A 66 -0.57 0.33 -5.39
N ILE A 67 -1.27 0.41 -6.52
CA ILE A 67 -1.50 -0.73 -7.40
C ILE A 67 -0.18 -1.26 -7.95
N PHE A 68 0.71 -0.37 -8.44
CA PHE A 68 2.01 -0.74 -8.95
C PHE A 68 2.86 -1.45 -7.88
N ILE A 69 2.89 -0.91 -6.65
CA ILE A 69 3.62 -1.50 -5.52
C ILE A 69 3.10 -2.91 -5.23
N LYS A 70 1.78 -3.08 -5.14
CA LYS A 70 1.13 -4.36 -4.83
C LYS A 70 1.40 -5.41 -5.92
N GLU A 71 1.27 -5.05 -7.18
CA GLU A 71 1.53 -5.96 -8.30
C GLU A 71 3.01 -6.34 -8.40
N ALA A 72 3.91 -5.38 -8.15
CA ALA A 72 5.35 -5.64 -8.12
C ALA A 72 5.73 -6.60 -6.98
N GLU A 73 5.16 -6.45 -5.78
CA GLU A 73 5.39 -7.36 -4.65
C GLU A 73 4.98 -8.80 -4.97
N GLN A 74 3.84 -9.00 -5.64
CA GLN A 74 3.42 -10.33 -6.08
C GLN A 74 4.41 -10.94 -7.07
N VAL A 75 4.90 -10.14 -8.03
CA VAL A 75 5.90 -10.59 -9.00
C VAL A 75 7.19 -10.97 -8.29
N PHE A 76 7.72 -10.12 -7.41
CA PHE A 76 8.97 -10.43 -6.72
C PHE A 76 8.86 -11.66 -5.83
N SER A 77 7.75 -11.81 -5.11
CA SER A 77 7.51 -12.98 -4.27
C SER A 77 7.51 -14.28 -5.10
N ALA A 78 6.96 -14.28 -6.31
CA ALA A 78 7.00 -15.46 -7.17
C ALA A 78 8.40 -15.75 -7.74
N PHE A 79 9.17 -14.70 -8.07
CA PHE A 79 10.53 -14.83 -8.61
C PHE A 79 11.55 -15.28 -7.56
N GLU A 80 11.37 -14.88 -6.30
CA GLU A 80 12.26 -15.29 -5.18
C GLU A 80 12.17 -16.78 -4.85
N LYS A 81 11.05 -17.42 -5.15
CA LYS A 81 10.84 -18.85 -4.88
C LYS A 81 11.41 -19.79 -5.94
N VAL A 82 11.87 -19.24 -7.07
CA VAL A 82 12.46 -20.02 -8.16
C VAL A 82 13.94 -19.70 -8.35
N PRO A 83 14.79 -20.66 -8.73
CA PRO A 83 16.20 -20.41 -8.97
C PRO A 83 16.43 -19.32 -10.01
N THR A 84 17.33 -18.37 -9.73
CA THR A 84 17.66 -17.24 -10.61
C THR A 84 18.02 -17.63 -12.03
N LYS A 85 18.61 -18.82 -12.20
CA LYS A 85 18.96 -19.38 -13.51
C LYS A 85 17.76 -19.51 -14.46
N LEU A 86 16.52 -19.63 -13.94
CA LEU A 86 15.31 -19.77 -14.75
C LEU A 86 14.82 -18.45 -15.37
N TRP A 87 15.32 -17.31 -14.91
CA TRP A 87 14.86 -15.99 -15.34
C TRP A 87 16.01 -15.01 -15.54
N GLU A 88 17.23 -15.51 -15.75
CA GLU A 88 18.42 -14.69 -15.96
C GLU A 88 18.28 -13.77 -17.19
N ASP A 89 17.57 -14.22 -18.22
CA ASP A 89 17.20 -13.44 -19.40
C ASP A 89 16.25 -12.27 -19.10
N GLU A 90 15.38 -12.45 -18.10
CA GLU A 90 14.44 -11.43 -17.62
C GLU A 90 15.04 -10.53 -16.53
N TYR A 91 16.27 -10.79 -16.08
CA TYR A 91 16.94 -10.08 -14.98
C TYR A 91 16.96 -8.56 -15.17
N GLN A 92 17.24 -8.08 -16.38
CA GLN A 92 17.27 -6.64 -16.66
C GLN A 92 15.88 -5.99 -16.50
N LYS A 93 14.81 -6.70 -16.85
CA LYS A 93 13.44 -6.21 -16.65
C LYS A 93 13.09 -6.24 -15.17
N TYR A 94 13.42 -7.32 -14.49
CA TYR A 94 13.26 -7.48 -13.05
C TYR A 94 13.91 -6.32 -12.29
N MET A 95 15.19 -6.04 -12.54
CA MET A 95 15.92 -4.95 -11.86
C MET A 95 15.33 -3.57 -12.13
N LYS A 96 14.86 -3.31 -13.37
CA LYS A 96 14.22 -2.03 -13.68
C LYS A 96 12.92 -1.84 -12.89
N VAL A 97 12.10 -2.89 -12.80
CA VAL A 97 10.85 -2.86 -12.03
C VAL A 97 11.14 -2.76 -10.53
N LEU A 98 12.15 -3.47 -10.03
CA LEU A 98 12.59 -3.41 -8.62
C LEU A 98 13.03 -2.00 -8.22
N ASN A 99 13.86 -1.35 -9.03
CA ASN A 99 14.30 0.02 -8.78
C ASN A 99 13.12 1.01 -8.76
N ARG A 100 12.17 0.85 -9.71
CA ARG A 100 10.95 1.66 -9.72
C ARG A 100 10.11 1.41 -8.47
N TYR A 101 9.89 0.15 -8.12
CA TYR A 101 9.15 -0.25 -6.92
C TYR A 101 9.72 0.40 -5.66
N GLN A 102 11.03 0.32 -5.44
CA GLN A 102 11.68 0.92 -4.27
C GLN A 102 11.47 2.44 -4.22
N LYS A 103 11.63 3.12 -5.37
CA LYS A 103 11.39 4.56 -5.48
C LYS A 103 9.95 4.93 -5.14
N GLU A 104 8.98 4.20 -5.69
CA GLU A 104 7.55 4.46 -5.47
C GLU A 104 7.12 4.13 -4.03
N LYS A 105 7.65 3.06 -3.44
CA LYS A 105 7.41 2.73 -2.02
C LYS A 105 7.93 3.81 -1.09
N LEU A 106 9.11 4.36 -1.37
CA LEU A 106 9.67 5.48 -0.59
C LEU A 106 8.84 6.76 -0.74
N LYS A 107 8.34 7.07 -1.94
CA LYS A 107 7.44 8.20 -2.17
C LYS A 107 6.15 8.05 -1.37
N TYR A 108 5.52 6.86 -1.45
CA TYR A 108 4.31 6.53 -0.69
C TYR A 108 4.53 6.70 0.82
N TRP A 109 5.64 6.19 1.34
CA TRP A 109 6.00 6.31 2.76
C TRP A 109 6.16 7.76 3.20
N LYS A 110 6.90 8.58 2.44
CA LYS A 110 7.07 10.02 2.73
C LYS A 110 5.76 10.79 2.66
N LEU A 111 4.86 10.44 1.73
CA LEU A 111 3.54 11.06 1.64
C LEU A 111 2.71 10.74 2.88
N ASN A 112 2.66 9.47 3.28
CA ASN A 112 1.94 9.05 4.48
C ASN A 112 2.50 9.68 5.75
N GLU A 113 3.83 9.81 5.87
CA GLU A 113 4.49 10.50 6.98
C GLU A 113 4.05 11.97 7.08
N LYS A 114 4.00 12.70 5.94
CA LYS A 114 3.52 14.09 5.90
C LYS A 114 2.06 14.19 6.33
N ILE A 115 1.19 13.30 5.83
CA ILE A 115 -0.22 13.25 6.20
C ILE A 115 -0.39 13.02 7.70
N ASN A 116 0.35 12.05 8.26
CA ASN A 116 0.29 11.75 9.70
C ASN A 116 0.78 12.91 10.56
N LYS A 117 1.86 13.60 10.16
CA LYS A 117 2.34 14.81 10.84
C LYS A 117 1.29 15.93 10.81
N GLN A 118 0.64 16.17 9.66
CA GLN A 118 -0.42 17.18 9.56
C GLN A 118 -1.63 16.82 10.43
N LYS A 119 -2.07 15.55 10.42
CA LYS A 119 -3.18 15.09 11.25
C LYS A 119 -2.88 15.24 12.74
N SER A 120 -1.66 14.93 13.16
CA SER A 120 -1.18 15.14 14.53
C SER A 120 -1.16 16.63 14.91
N ALA A 121 -0.67 17.50 14.02
CA ALA A 121 -0.67 18.94 14.23
C ALA A 121 -2.11 19.51 14.33
N ALA A 122 -3.01 19.12 13.43
CA ALA A 122 -4.42 19.52 13.46
C ALA A 122 -5.12 19.07 14.75
N GLY A 123 -4.85 17.84 15.21
CA GLY A 123 -5.35 17.35 16.51
C GLY A 123 -4.85 18.19 17.69
N SER A 124 -3.55 18.52 17.71
CA SER A 124 -2.96 19.38 18.76
C SER A 124 -3.54 20.80 18.75
N ILE A 125 -3.78 21.38 17.56
CA ILE A 125 -4.37 22.71 17.40
C ILE A 125 -5.81 22.73 17.92
N ASN A 126 -6.63 21.73 17.58
CA ASN A 126 -8.02 21.66 18.05
C ASN A 126 -8.11 21.59 19.59
N VAL A 127 -7.23 20.84 20.24
CA VAL A 127 -7.15 20.76 21.70
C VAL A 127 -6.75 22.10 22.30
N LYS A 128 -5.68 22.73 21.80
CA LYS A 128 -5.21 24.04 22.29
C LYS A 128 -6.26 25.14 22.10
N PHE A 129 -6.96 25.13 20.96
CA PHE A 129 -8.01 26.11 20.67
C PHE A 129 -9.20 25.97 21.62
N ASN A 130 -9.62 24.74 21.95
CA ASN A 130 -10.72 24.52 22.89
C ASN A 130 -10.38 24.98 24.33
N VAL A 131 -9.14 24.75 24.76
CA VAL A 131 -8.64 25.26 26.06
C VAL A 131 -8.58 26.79 26.07
N PHE A 132 -8.13 27.41 24.99
CA PHE A 132 -8.11 28.87 24.87
C PHE A 132 -9.52 29.46 24.88
N LEU A 133 -10.46 28.84 24.15
CA LEU A 133 -11.84 29.30 24.08
C LEU A 133 -12.55 29.22 25.43
N THR A 134 -12.35 28.13 26.17
CA THR A 134 -12.90 27.97 27.52
C THR A 134 -12.34 29.00 28.50
N LEU A 135 -11.03 29.26 28.48
CA LEU A 135 -10.41 30.33 29.26
C LEU A 135 -10.96 31.71 28.91
N PHE A 136 -11.16 32.00 27.62
CA PHE A 136 -11.72 33.28 27.16
C PHE A 136 -13.16 33.49 27.64
N ILE A 137 -13.99 32.44 27.59
CA ILE A 137 -15.37 32.48 28.10
C ILE A 137 -15.36 32.74 29.62
N VAL A 138 -14.53 32.02 30.38
CA VAL A 138 -14.40 32.21 31.83
C VAL A 138 -13.97 33.64 32.17
N LEU A 139 -12.95 34.17 31.46
CA LEU A 139 -12.48 35.54 31.66
C LEU A 139 -13.58 36.58 31.41
N THR A 140 -14.36 36.39 30.35
CA THR A 140 -15.48 37.27 29.98
C THR A 140 -16.53 37.30 31.11
N ILE A 141 -16.88 36.12 31.65
CA ILE A 141 -17.83 36.01 32.77
C ILE A 141 -17.29 36.73 34.01
N VAL A 142 -16.02 36.52 34.38
CA VAL A 142 -15.40 37.16 35.55
C VAL A 142 -15.39 38.68 35.46
N ILE A 143 -15.01 39.24 34.30
CA ILE A 143 -15.04 40.69 34.07
C ILE A 143 -16.46 41.23 34.25
N ASN A 144 -17.46 40.52 33.75
CA ASN A 144 -18.86 40.93 33.88
C ASN A 144 -19.33 40.92 35.35
N VAL A 145 -18.96 39.91 36.14
CA VAL A 145 -19.27 39.84 37.58
C VAL A 145 -18.62 40.99 38.35
N ILE A 146 -17.33 41.27 38.10
CA ILE A 146 -16.62 42.37 38.78
C ILE A 146 -17.26 43.72 38.48
N LYS A 147 -17.66 43.96 37.22
CA LYS A 147 -18.40 45.18 36.85
C LYS A 147 -19.73 45.27 37.61
N ASN A 148 -20.47 44.17 37.68
CA ASN A 148 -21.76 44.15 38.36
C ASN A 148 -21.63 44.40 39.87
N VAL A 149 -20.65 43.79 40.54
CA VAL A 149 -20.36 44.04 41.97
C VAL A 149 -19.97 45.50 42.21
N ARG A 150 -19.09 46.08 41.38
CA ARG A 150 -18.72 47.51 41.48
C ARG A 150 -19.92 48.43 41.29
N ILE A 151 -20.88 48.07 40.43
CA ILE A 151 -22.12 48.83 40.24
C ILE A 151 -23.00 48.75 41.50
N ILE A 152 -23.12 47.57 42.11
CA ILE A 152 -23.89 47.37 43.35
C ILE A 152 -23.30 48.21 44.48
N ASP A 153 -21.97 48.14 44.70
CA ASP A 153 -21.28 48.91 45.75
C ASP A 153 -21.45 50.44 45.57
N LEU A 154 -21.51 50.93 44.34
CA LEU A 154 -21.77 52.34 44.05
C LEU A 154 -23.20 52.75 44.41
N ILE A 155 -24.19 51.88 44.15
CA ILE A 155 -25.61 52.15 44.45
C ILE A 155 -25.84 52.17 45.96
N THR A 156 -25.30 51.22 46.73
CA THR A 156 -25.41 51.19 48.20
C THR A 156 -24.78 52.42 48.84
N LYS A 157 -23.62 52.86 48.35
CA LYS A 157 -22.94 54.04 48.89
C LYS A 157 -23.69 55.34 48.63
N ILE A 158 -24.45 55.44 47.53
CA ILE A 158 -25.33 56.58 47.26
C ILE A 158 -26.56 56.53 48.17
N GLY A 159 -27.10 55.35 48.45
CA GLY A 159 -28.24 55.15 49.34
C GLY A 159 -27.95 55.44 50.82
N GLU A 160 -26.70 55.31 51.28
CA GLU A 160 -26.29 55.72 52.63
C GLU A 160 -26.06 57.24 52.79
N ILE A 161 -26.00 57.99 51.69
CA ILE A 161 -25.75 59.44 51.69
C ILE A 161 -27.08 60.25 51.60
N ILE A 162 -28.22 59.57 51.39
CA ILE A 162 -29.58 60.15 51.39
C ILE A 162 -30.27 59.83 52.71
#